data_AF-A0A060CAC2-F1
#
_entry.id   AF-A0A060CAC2-F1
#
_cell.length_a   1.000
_cell.length_b   1.000
_cell.length_c   1.000
_cell.angle_alpha   90.00
_cell.angle_beta   90.00
_cell.angle_gamma   90.00
#
_symmetry.space_group_name_H-M   'P 1'
#
loop_
_entity.id
_entity.type
_entity.pdbx_description
1 polymer ?
#
loop_
_entity_poly.entity_id
_entity_poly.type
_entity_poly.pdbx_seq_one_letter_code
_entity_poly.pdbx_strand_id
1 'polypeptide(L)'
;QLPAQLAQNGDGTLSFADGALVVNDRPNDYSGIQTAAGLLEPGGAYTFSAKVRLAAGTAATQARWVAGPDYNWVGNADVSDTAWTTISGSWLAPETIESTAKAFIGTSDIAGVASFTYLIDDVLITTTIPCGDDGAEQEPGTVLIDE
;
A
#
# COMPACT_ATOMS: atom_id res chain seq x y z
N GLN A 1 -13.22 2.29 -10.06
CA GLN A 1 -11.94 2.75 -10.64
C GLN A 1 -11.00 3.01 -9.48
N LEU A 2 -9.69 2.76 -9.61
CA LEU A 2 -8.74 3.10 -8.54
C LEU A 2 -8.79 4.60 -8.21
N PRO A 3 -8.56 5.00 -6.95
CA PRO A 3 -8.28 6.39 -6.59
C PRO A 3 -7.11 6.93 -7.42
N ALA A 4 -7.11 8.24 -7.74
CA ALA A 4 -6.05 8.87 -8.54
C ALA A 4 -4.65 8.76 -7.90
N GLN A 5 -4.60 8.49 -6.60
CA GLN A 5 -3.40 8.33 -5.78
C GLN A 5 -2.83 6.90 -5.84
N LEU A 6 -3.52 5.95 -6.47
CA LEU A 6 -3.09 4.55 -6.59
C LEU A 6 -3.03 4.11 -8.05
N ALA A 7 -2.09 3.22 -8.33
CA ALA A 7 -1.90 2.58 -9.63
C ALA A 7 -1.67 1.08 -9.47
N GLN A 8 -1.88 0.32 -10.55
CA GLN A 8 -1.47 -1.08 -10.60
C GLN A 8 0.05 -1.20 -10.51
N ASN A 9 0.52 -2.22 -9.80
CA ASN A 9 1.93 -2.59 -9.69
C ASN A 9 2.14 -4.00 -10.23
N GLY A 10 3.03 -4.14 -11.23
CA GLY A 10 3.38 -5.44 -11.81
C GLY A 10 2.21 -6.19 -12.46
N ASP A 11 2.38 -7.51 -12.56
CA ASP A 11 1.42 -8.43 -13.19
C ASP A 11 0.21 -8.75 -12.29
N GLY A 12 -0.83 -9.34 -12.88
CA GLY A 12 -2.12 -9.61 -12.24
C GLY A 12 -3.22 -8.69 -12.79
N THR A 13 -4.43 -8.81 -12.24
CA THR A 13 -5.55 -7.93 -12.62
C THR A 13 -6.24 -7.34 -11.41
N LEU A 14 -6.72 -6.11 -11.57
CA LEU A 14 -7.45 -5.39 -10.54
C LEU A 14 -8.94 -5.38 -10.89
N SER A 15 -9.77 -5.77 -9.93
CA SER A 15 -11.23 -5.67 -10.02
C SER A 15 -11.80 -5.13 -8.72
N PHE A 16 -13.07 -4.76 -8.70
CA PHE A 16 -13.78 -4.38 -7.48
C PHE A 16 -14.91 -5.39 -7.24
N ALA A 17 -15.01 -5.88 -6.00
CA ALA A 17 -16.08 -6.77 -5.57
C ALA A 17 -16.33 -6.57 -4.07
N ASP A 18 -17.60 -6.60 -3.68
CA ASP A 18 -18.04 -6.54 -2.27
C ASP A 18 -17.43 -5.38 -1.48
N GLY A 19 -17.36 -4.18 -2.09
CA GLY A 19 -16.83 -2.96 -1.47
C GLY A 19 -15.31 -2.85 -1.50
N ALA A 20 -14.58 -3.93 -1.79
CA ALA A 20 -13.12 -3.94 -1.76
C ALA A 20 -12.50 -3.95 -3.16
N LEU A 21 -11.25 -3.51 -3.23
CA LEU A 21 -10.39 -3.78 -4.37
C LEU A 21 -9.85 -5.21 -4.29
N VAL A 22 -9.99 -5.96 -5.37
CA VAL A 22 -9.49 -7.33 -5.50
C VAL A 22 -8.25 -7.33 -6.39
N VAL A 23 -7.15 -7.86 -5.85
CA VAL A 23 -5.89 -8.06 -6.56
C VAL A 23 -5.79 -9.52 -6.95
N ASN A 24 -6.09 -9.81 -8.22
CA ASN A 24 -6.23 -11.17 -8.73
C ASN A 24 -4.95 -11.70 -9.35
N ASP A 25 -4.73 -13.01 -9.17
CA ASP A 25 -3.77 -13.82 -9.91
C ASP A 25 -2.36 -13.23 -9.98
N ARG A 26 -1.94 -12.60 -8.89
CA ARG A 26 -0.62 -11.99 -8.85
C ARG A 26 0.46 -13.07 -8.69
N PRO A 27 1.49 -13.11 -9.56
CA PRO A 27 2.52 -14.14 -9.51
C PRO A 27 3.72 -13.75 -8.65
N ASN A 28 3.87 -12.47 -8.31
CA ASN A 28 5.00 -11.94 -7.55
C ASN A 28 4.55 -11.33 -6.22
N ASP A 29 5.44 -11.36 -5.24
CA ASP A 29 5.24 -10.82 -3.90
C ASP A 29 5.02 -9.30 -3.89
N TYR A 30 5.56 -8.57 -4.88
CA TYR A 30 5.40 -7.12 -5.08
C TYR A 30 4.22 -6.72 -5.97
N SER A 31 3.58 -7.66 -6.67
CA SER A 31 2.47 -7.35 -7.57
C SER A 31 1.20 -6.94 -6.81
N GLY A 32 0.47 -5.94 -7.32
CA GLY A 32 -0.79 -5.48 -6.76
C GLY A 32 -1.05 -3.99 -6.96
N ILE A 33 -1.07 -3.23 -5.86
CA ILE A 33 -1.22 -1.77 -5.91
C ILE A 33 0.06 -1.05 -5.46
N GLN A 34 0.27 0.13 -6.03
CA GLN A 34 1.29 1.09 -5.61
C GLN A 34 0.71 2.50 -5.57
N THR A 35 1.40 3.41 -4.89
CA THR A 35 1.15 4.85 -5.00
C THR A 35 1.40 5.34 -6.41
N ALA A 36 0.61 6.32 -6.85
CA ALA A 36 0.86 7.05 -8.08
C ALA A 36 2.26 7.69 -8.08
N ALA A 37 2.86 7.82 -9.26
CA ALA A 37 4.15 8.48 -9.41
C ALA A 37 4.06 9.94 -8.93
N GLY A 38 5.09 10.40 -8.22
CA GLY A 38 5.14 11.76 -7.65
C GLY A 38 4.32 11.96 -6.38
N LEU A 39 3.65 10.93 -5.83
CA LEU A 39 2.96 11.05 -4.53
C LEU A 39 3.94 11.15 -3.34
N LEU A 40 5.09 10.49 -3.45
CA LEU A 40 6.14 10.51 -2.43
C LEU A 40 7.11 11.65 -2.72
N GLU A 41 7.21 12.59 -1.80
CA GLU A 41 8.01 13.80 -1.87
C GLU A 41 9.25 13.69 -0.97
N PRO A 42 10.37 14.33 -1.33
CA PRO A 42 11.57 14.30 -0.52
C PRO A 42 11.32 14.87 0.89
N GLY A 43 11.88 14.21 1.91
CA GLY A 43 11.74 14.62 3.32
C GLY A 43 10.34 14.45 3.92
N GLY A 44 9.35 13.96 3.16
CA GLY A 44 8.00 13.73 3.66
C GLY A 44 7.94 12.61 4.70
N ALA A 45 7.25 12.85 5.81
CA ALA A 45 6.96 11.81 6.81
C ALA A 45 5.57 11.21 6.54
N TYR A 46 5.54 9.94 6.17
CA TYR A 46 4.34 9.24 5.74
C TYR A 46 3.86 8.24 6.80
N THR A 47 2.55 8.12 6.96
CA THR A 47 1.91 6.98 7.63
C THR A 47 0.97 6.29 6.66
N PHE A 48 1.19 4.99 6.49
CA PHE A 48 0.42 4.12 5.61
C PHE A 48 -0.46 3.20 6.43
N SER A 49 -1.69 3.00 5.98
CA SER A 49 -2.62 2.02 6.53
C SER A 49 -3.47 1.40 5.42
N ALA A 50 -3.80 0.13 5.56
CA ALA A 50 -4.79 -0.56 4.73
C ALA A 50 -5.36 -1.75 5.50
N LYS A 51 -6.61 -2.13 5.19
CA LYS A 51 -7.15 -3.44 5.56
C LYS A 51 -6.91 -4.43 4.44
N VAL A 52 -6.36 -5.59 4.79
CA VAL A 52 -6.08 -6.68 3.85
C VAL A 52 -6.74 -7.95 4.32
N ARG A 53 -7.28 -8.72 3.38
CA ARG A 53 -7.83 -10.07 3.60
C ARG A 53 -7.48 -10.94 2.41
N LEU A 54 -7.19 -12.22 2.63
CA LEU A 54 -6.95 -13.15 1.53
C LEU A 54 -8.27 -13.66 0.94
N ALA A 55 -8.27 -14.05 -0.34
CA ALA A 55 -9.42 -14.70 -0.92
C ALA A 55 -9.69 -16.05 -0.24
N ALA A 56 -10.96 -16.44 -0.15
CA ALA A 56 -11.38 -17.69 0.49
C ALA A 56 -10.59 -18.91 -0.02
N GLY A 57 -10.10 -19.73 0.91
CA GLY A 57 -9.28 -20.91 0.60
C GLY A 57 -7.80 -20.63 0.41
N THR A 58 -7.36 -19.37 0.48
CA THR A 58 -5.94 -19.02 0.44
C THR A 58 -5.31 -19.21 1.82
N ALA A 59 -4.18 -19.93 1.87
CA ALA A 59 -3.44 -20.12 3.12
C ALA A 59 -2.94 -18.79 3.69
N ALA A 60 -2.91 -18.69 5.02
CA ALA A 60 -2.40 -17.49 5.70
C ALA A 60 -0.95 -17.18 5.30
N THR A 61 -0.63 -15.89 5.22
CA THR A 61 0.69 -15.36 4.88
C THR A 61 0.89 -14.00 5.56
N GLN A 62 2.00 -13.33 5.28
CA GLN A 62 2.23 -11.96 5.73
C GLN A 62 1.98 -10.96 4.60
N ALA A 63 1.37 -9.83 4.91
CA ALA A 63 1.30 -8.65 4.04
C ALA A 63 2.07 -7.48 4.67
N ARG A 64 2.59 -6.59 3.84
CA ARG A 64 3.43 -5.46 4.28
C ARG A 64 3.32 -4.25 3.36
N TRP A 65 3.50 -3.06 3.92
CA TRP A 65 3.84 -1.88 3.15
C TRP A 65 5.34 -1.87 2.85
N VAL A 66 5.69 -1.61 1.60
CA VAL A 66 7.07 -1.46 1.14
C VAL A 66 7.23 -0.10 0.50
N ALA A 67 8.18 0.71 0.96
CA ALA A 67 8.46 2.05 0.43
C ALA A 67 9.83 2.11 -0.27
N GLY A 68 9.84 2.63 -1.50
CA GLY A 68 11.04 2.87 -2.30
C GLY A 68 11.78 4.15 -1.91
N PRO A 69 13.04 4.33 -2.36
CA PRO A 69 13.71 3.48 -3.36
C PRO A 69 14.36 2.21 -2.79
N ASP A 70 14.64 2.14 -1.49
CA ASP A 70 15.41 1.04 -0.88
C ASP A 70 14.58 -0.19 -0.48
N TYR A 71 13.31 -0.26 -0.90
CA TYR A 71 12.36 -1.31 -0.54
C TYR A 71 12.22 -1.51 0.99
N ASN A 72 12.14 -0.39 1.72
CA ASN A 72 11.98 -0.39 3.17
C ASN A 72 10.65 -1.04 3.57
N TRP A 73 10.70 -1.99 4.51
CA TRP A 73 9.48 -2.54 5.09
C TRP A 73 8.96 -1.56 6.14
N VAL A 74 7.82 -0.95 5.82
CA VAL A 74 7.23 0.13 6.63
C VAL A 74 6.39 -0.43 7.77
N GLY A 75 5.72 -1.56 7.54
CA GLY A 75 4.95 -2.29 8.54
C GLY A 75 4.32 -3.54 7.93
N ASN A 76 4.15 -4.59 8.73
CA ASN A 76 3.67 -5.90 8.29
C ASN A 76 2.71 -6.54 9.31
N ALA A 77 1.83 -7.42 8.83
CA ALA A 77 0.96 -8.23 9.67
C ALA A 77 0.69 -9.59 9.02
N ASP A 78 0.37 -10.58 9.84
CA ASP A 78 -0.17 -11.86 9.36
C ASP A 78 -1.61 -11.67 8.91
N VAL A 79 -1.92 -12.15 7.71
CA VAL A 79 -3.23 -12.02 7.06
C VAL A 79 -3.78 -13.40 6.71
N SER A 80 -5.10 -13.54 6.76
CA SER A 80 -5.81 -14.79 6.46
C SER A 80 -7.02 -14.52 5.57
N ASP A 81 -7.69 -15.59 5.15
CA ASP A 81 -8.94 -15.55 4.41
C ASP A 81 -10.17 -15.40 5.32
N THR A 82 -10.01 -15.46 6.64
CA THR A 82 -11.11 -15.45 7.61
C THR A 82 -11.47 -14.06 8.13
N ALA A 83 -10.53 -13.11 8.14
CA ALA A 83 -10.73 -11.78 8.71
C ALA A 83 -9.94 -10.70 7.99
N TRP A 84 -10.50 -9.49 7.98
CA TRP A 84 -9.77 -8.28 7.61
C TRP A 84 -8.73 -7.94 8.66
N THR A 85 -7.51 -7.66 8.23
CA THR A 85 -6.39 -7.28 9.10
C THR A 85 -5.83 -5.94 8.65
N THR A 86 -5.64 -5.02 9.59
CA THR A 86 -4.98 -3.75 9.32
C THR A 86 -3.46 -3.94 9.28
N ILE A 87 -2.85 -3.58 8.16
CA ILE A 87 -1.40 -3.35 8.04
C ILE A 87 -1.14 -1.86 8.11
N SER A 88 -0.19 -1.44 8.94
CA SER A 88 0.15 -0.02 9.07
C SER A 88 1.60 0.18 9.47
N GLY A 89 2.13 1.36 9.16
CA GLY A 89 3.46 1.77 9.58
C GLY A 89 3.79 3.19 9.11
N SER A 90 4.90 3.72 9.61
CA SER A 90 5.37 5.06 9.27
C SER A 90 6.74 4.99 8.60
N TRP A 91 6.96 5.86 7.63
CA TRP A 91 8.20 5.92 6.87
C TRP A 91 8.56 7.37 6.55
N LEU A 92 9.83 7.71 6.76
CA LEU A 92 10.40 9.00 6.40
C LEU A 92 11.07 8.87 5.03
N ALA A 93 10.59 9.64 4.06
CA ALA A 93 11.22 9.73 2.76
C ALA A 93 12.60 10.37 2.89
N PRO A 94 13.63 9.86 2.19
CA PRO A 94 14.91 10.54 2.11
C PRO A 94 14.77 11.97 1.56
N GLU A 95 15.70 12.86 1.92
CA GLU A 95 15.79 14.24 1.39
C GLU A 95 16.02 14.30 -0.12
N THR A 96 16.49 13.19 -0.70
CA THR A 96 16.61 13.00 -2.14
C THR A 96 15.85 11.75 -2.53
N ILE A 97 14.72 11.92 -3.22
CA ILE A 97 13.93 10.82 -3.73
C ILE A 97 13.60 11.03 -5.21
N GLU A 98 13.74 9.97 -5.99
CA GLU A 98 13.40 9.98 -7.40
C GLU A 98 11.88 10.11 -7.58
N SER A 99 11.43 10.79 -8.64
CA SER A 99 10.00 10.88 -8.99
C SER A 99 9.35 9.51 -9.27
N THR A 100 10.20 8.50 -9.47
CA THR A 100 9.81 7.10 -9.63
C THR A 100 9.73 6.34 -8.31
N ALA A 101 9.92 6.96 -7.14
CA ALA A 101 9.65 6.28 -5.88
C ALA A 101 8.16 6.00 -5.70
N LYS A 102 7.87 4.89 -5.05
CA LYS A 102 6.52 4.41 -4.76
C LYS A 102 6.50 3.65 -3.44
N ALA A 103 5.33 3.64 -2.82
CA ALA A 103 4.98 2.67 -1.79
C ALA A 103 3.98 1.66 -2.37
N PHE A 104 4.10 0.40 -2.01
CA PHE A 104 3.24 -0.67 -2.52
C PHE A 104 2.94 -1.72 -1.44
N ILE A 105 1.94 -2.55 -1.71
CA ILE A 105 1.64 -3.72 -0.88
C ILE A 105 2.46 -4.91 -1.36
N GLY A 106 3.35 -5.38 -0.50
CA GLY A 106 4.04 -6.65 -0.68
C GLY A 106 3.43 -7.75 0.19
N THR A 107 3.65 -9.02 -0.18
CA THR A 107 3.31 -10.15 0.70
C THR A 107 4.47 -11.12 0.86
N SER A 108 4.31 -12.18 1.63
CA SER A 108 5.18 -13.36 1.53
C SER A 108 4.56 -14.38 0.56
N ASP A 109 5.41 -15.14 -0.11
CA ASP A 109 4.97 -16.25 -0.97
C ASP A 109 4.34 -17.37 -0.14
N ILE A 110 3.39 -18.08 -0.75
CA ILE A 110 2.79 -19.28 -0.17
C ILE A 110 3.42 -20.48 -0.86
N ALA A 111 4.05 -21.36 -0.08
CA ALA A 111 4.75 -22.53 -0.62
C ALA A 111 3.81 -23.41 -1.47
N GLY A 112 4.22 -23.69 -2.71
CA GLY A 112 3.45 -24.51 -3.65
C GLY A 112 2.29 -23.80 -4.35
N VAL A 113 2.14 -22.49 -4.17
CA VAL A 113 1.10 -21.68 -4.82
C VAL A 113 1.76 -20.68 -5.77
N ALA A 114 1.44 -20.76 -7.06
CA ALA A 114 2.07 -19.92 -8.09
C ALA A 114 1.51 -18.48 -8.13
N SER A 115 0.23 -18.32 -7.78
CA SER A 115 -0.43 -17.02 -7.67
C SER A 115 -1.61 -17.14 -6.71
N PHE A 116 -1.99 -16.01 -6.09
CA PHE A 116 -3.16 -15.97 -5.23
C PHE A 116 -3.78 -14.57 -5.17
N THR A 117 -5.03 -14.53 -4.75
CA THR A 117 -5.82 -13.30 -4.67
C THR A 117 -5.86 -12.76 -3.24
N TYR A 118 -5.72 -11.45 -3.09
CA TYR A 118 -6.08 -10.74 -1.87
C TYR A 118 -7.02 -9.58 -2.17
N LEU A 119 -7.76 -9.19 -1.14
CA LEU A 119 -8.63 -8.05 -1.11
C LEU A 119 -7.98 -6.97 -0.25
N ILE A 120 -8.15 -5.72 -0.67
CA ILE A 120 -7.66 -4.55 0.04
C ILE A 120 -8.74 -3.48 0.09
N ASP A 121 -8.82 -2.83 1.24
CA ASP A 121 -9.79 -1.77 1.52
C ASP A 121 -9.21 -0.79 2.54
N ASP A 122 -9.90 0.34 2.76
CA ASP A 122 -9.52 1.38 3.73
C ASP A 122 -8.06 1.85 3.58
N VAL A 123 -7.60 2.03 2.34
CA VAL A 123 -6.24 2.52 2.08
C VAL A 123 -6.14 3.98 2.47
N LEU A 124 -5.34 4.27 3.50
CA LEU A 124 -5.08 5.60 4.01
C LEU A 124 -3.57 5.89 3.96
N ILE A 125 -3.21 7.00 3.32
CA ILE A 125 -1.85 7.53 3.30
C ILE A 125 -1.93 8.96 3.80
N THR A 126 -1.27 9.24 4.92
CA THR A 126 -1.13 10.59 5.46
C THR A 126 0.31 11.02 5.34
N THR A 127 0.53 12.30 5.09
CA THR A 127 1.87 12.89 5.00
C THR A 127 1.94 14.17 5.82
N THR A 128 3.07 14.36 6.48
CA THR A 128 3.48 15.65 7.00
C THR A 128 4.81 15.98 6.36
N ILE A 129 4.83 17.03 5.55
CA ILE A 129 6.07 17.55 4.97
C ILE A 129 6.55 18.64 5.93
N PRO A 130 7.77 18.54 6.48
CA PRO A 130 8.34 19.67 7.19
C PRO A 130 8.45 20.82 6.19
N CYS A 131 7.60 21.82 6.33
CA CYS A 131 7.73 23.03 5.53
C CYS A 131 9.10 23.63 5.83
N GLY A 132 9.86 23.97 4.78
CA GLY A 132 10.91 24.97 4.91
C GLY A 132 10.31 26.22 5.58
N ASP A 133 11.11 26.89 6.40
CA ASP A 133 10.76 28.05 7.25
C ASP A 133 10.00 29.20 6.52
N ASP A 134 8.71 28.99 6.24
CA ASP A 134 7.81 29.98 5.62
C ASP A 134 6.53 30.16 6.45
N GLY A 135 6.42 29.51 7.62
CA GLY A 135 5.41 29.83 8.64
C GLY A 135 3.94 29.55 8.28
N ALA A 136 3.67 28.66 7.33
CA ALA A 136 2.34 28.12 7.11
C ALA A 136 2.34 26.63 7.49
N GLU A 137 1.88 26.33 8.71
CA GLU A 137 1.47 24.99 9.11
C GLU A 137 0.48 24.49 8.06
N GLN A 138 0.90 23.56 7.20
CA GLN A 138 -0.04 22.91 6.29
C GLN A 138 -0.88 21.97 7.16
N GLU A 139 -2.14 22.35 7.36
CA GLU A 139 -3.12 21.52 8.05
C GLU A 139 -3.13 20.12 7.40
N PRO A 140 -3.04 19.03 8.20
CA PRO A 140 -3.01 17.67 7.67
C PRO A 140 -4.23 17.41 6.78
N GLY A 141 -3.96 17.14 5.50
CA GLY A 141 -4.96 16.75 4.53
C GLY A 141 -5.57 15.41 4.91
N THR A 142 -6.78 15.44 5.44
CA THR A 142 -7.60 14.25 5.72
C THR A 142 -8.17 13.74 4.39
N VAL A 143 -7.60 12.65 3.85
CA VAL A 143 -8.24 11.88 2.77
C VAL A 143 -9.11 10.81 3.43
N LEU A 144 -10.40 11.09 3.58
CA LEU A 144 -11.39 10.07 3.92
C LEU A 144 -11.75 9.36 2.62
N ILE A 145 -11.46 8.06 2.57
CA ILE A 145 -12.13 7.14 1.63
C ILE A 145 -13.43 6.77 2.34
N ASP A 146 -14.56 7.26 1.85
CA ASP A 146 -15.88 6.72 2.17
C ASP A 146 -16.66 6.62 0.84
N GLU A 147 -17.47 5.57 0.76
CA GLU A 147 -17.92 4.76 -0.40
C GLU A 147 -18.35 5.45 -1.70
#